data_AF-A0A800JZ46-F1
#
_entry.id   AF-A0A800JZ46-F1
#
_cell.length_a   1.000
_cell.length_b   1.000
_cell.length_c   1.000
_cell.angle_alpha   90.00
_cell.angle_beta   90.00
_cell.angle_gamma   90.00
#
_symmetry.space_group_name_H-M   'P 1'
#
loop_
_entity.id
_entity.type
_entity.pdbx_description
1 polymer ?
#
loop_
_entity_poly.entity_id
_entity_poly.type
_entity_poly.pdbx_seq_one_letter_code
_entity_poly.pdbx_strand_id
1 'polypeptide(L)'
;MGPSNRVWSSSRSAVCCGSMAGATTTNWRGEHDAITSGTSVRVKSARWILLGMKGRMKEAIWEASRARMRVLPLPSAPGSGIASHVQESQPSKTVLVVSDVHLGTIAREQEDAFTVWLDQAAEAASWIVLNGDIFDFWFEYRWGTSRGYDATLAQLRRIVDAGVRVTLMSGNHDWWGGRYLREDVGLEFLQDPITTEMAGLRTFLAHGDGLGRGDLSYRALRLILRGRLTRFAFGLLPRRWGDRIGAGVSQTEHRWTAPGPTELARSDILKEWALNEMGRRPDLDLLLLGHTHVPVCERLHGDRWYINSGDWVYHRSYVILREGEDPRLVQWENEIE
;
A
#
# COMPACT_ATOMS: atom_id res chain seq x y z
N MET A 1 -53.10 15.11 15.77
CA MET A 1 -54.19 14.83 16.73
C MET A 1 -54.28 13.32 16.89
N GLY A 2 -53.77 12.76 17.98
CA GLY A 2 -54.09 11.38 18.39
C GLY A 2 -55.36 11.37 19.27
N PRO A 3 -55.59 10.33 20.08
CA PRO A 3 -55.22 8.92 19.91
C PRO A 3 -56.39 7.97 20.29
N SER A 4 -56.25 6.65 20.14
CA SER A 4 -56.97 5.72 21.02
C SER A 4 -56.11 4.51 21.40
N ASN A 5 -55.76 4.49 22.68
CA ASN A 5 -55.08 3.44 23.42
C ASN A 5 -55.86 2.12 23.44
N ARG A 6 -55.12 1.01 23.58
CA ARG A 6 -55.59 -0.10 24.43
C ARG A 6 -54.39 -0.76 25.15
N VAL A 7 -54.38 -0.61 26.47
CA VAL A 7 -53.51 -1.25 27.45
C VAL A 7 -54.42 -2.08 28.37
N TRP A 8 -54.08 -3.34 28.64
CA TRP A 8 -54.46 -4.15 29.83
C TRP A 8 -53.37 -5.24 29.94
N SER A 9 -52.37 -5.17 30.83
CA SER A 9 -52.32 -5.41 32.29
C SER A 9 -52.14 -6.89 32.70
N SER A 10 -50.96 -7.16 33.26
CA SER A 10 -50.64 -7.97 34.45
C SER A 10 -51.23 -9.36 34.69
N SER A 11 -50.36 -10.33 34.98
CA SER A 11 -50.36 -11.02 36.28
C SER A 11 -49.04 -11.76 36.53
N ARG A 12 -48.49 -11.54 37.73
CA ARG A 12 -47.40 -12.30 38.33
C ARG A 12 -47.99 -13.58 38.94
N SER A 13 -47.19 -14.64 39.02
CA SER A 13 -47.19 -15.55 40.17
C SER A 13 -45.85 -16.29 40.24
N ALA A 14 -45.21 -16.16 41.39
CA ALA A 14 -44.05 -16.90 41.83
C ALA A 14 -44.51 -17.96 42.83
N VAL A 15 -43.92 -19.16 42.83
CA VAL A 15 -43.81 -20.04 44.01
C VAL A 15 -42.50 -20.83 43.94
N CYS A 16 -41.78 -20.77 45.07
CA CYS A 16 -40.54 -21.44 45.46
C CYS A 16 -40.68 -22.97 45.69
N CYS A 17 -39.55 -23.69 45.75
CA CYS A 17 -38.86 -24.12 46.99
C CYS A 17 -38.20 -25.52 46.92
N GLY A 18 -37.07 -25.65 47.65
CA GLY A 18 -36.45 -26.90 48.14
C GLY A 18 -35.15 -27.31 47.42
N SER A 19 -33.91 -27.08 47.86
CA SER A 19 -33.19 -27.06 49.16
C SER A 19 -32.63 -28.41 49.66
N MET A 20 -31.42 -28.29 50.22
CA MET A 20 -30.59 -29.18 51.08
C MET A 20 -29.43 -29.92 50.38
N ALA A 21 -28.13 -29.73 50.64
CA ALA A 21 -27.28 -29.40 51.81
C ALA A 21 -26.66 -30.61 52.56
N GLY A 22 -25.33 -30.58 52.74
CA GLY A 22 -24.52 -31.33 53.73
C GLY A 22 -23.92 -32.67 53.25
N ALA A 23 -22.71 -33.14 53.62
CA ALA A 23 -21.67 -32.64 54.52
C ALA A 23 -20.37 -33.51 54.41
N THR A 24 -19.23 -32.89 54.73
CA THR A 24 -18.06 -33.39 55.52
C THR A 24 -17.23 -34.67 55.18
N THR A 25 -15.93 -34.40 54.93
CA THR A 25 -14.68 -34.98 55.48
C THR A 25 -14.37 -36.49 55.41
N THR A 26 -13.20 -36.83 54.82
CA THR A 26 -12.28 -37.82 55.41
C THR A 26 -10.82 -37.57 55.01
N ASN A 27 -9.94 -37.59 56.01
CA ASN A 27 -8.48 -37.58 55.92
C ASN A 27 -7.95 -38.86 55.27
N TRP A 28 -6.90 -38.75 54.45
CA TRP A 28 -5.89 -39.80 54.33
C TRP A 28 -4.50 -39.17 54.32
N ARG A 29 -3.70 -39.53 55.34
CA ARG A 29 -2.27 -39.25 55.43
C ARG A 29 -1.54 -40.21 54.51
N GLY A 30 -0.54 -39.70 53.81
CA GLY A 30 0.47 -40.48 53.09
C GLY A 30 1.62 -39.57 52.73
N GLU A 31 2.59 -39.48 53.64
CA GLU A 31 3.94 -38.97 53.37
C GLU A 31 4.57 -39.75 52.21
N HIS A 32 5.15 -39.05 51.25
CA HIS A 32 6.46 -39.39 50.68
C HIS A 32 7.07 -38.15 50.01
N ASP A 33 8.36 -37.98 50.29
CA ASP A 33 9.18 -36.81 50.08
C ASP A 33 9.36 -36.32 48.64
N ALA A 34 9.63 -35.00 48.56
CA ALA A 34 10.56 -34.29 47.68
C ALA A 34 10.61 -34.64 46.18
N ILE A 35 10.33 -33.62 45.33
CA ILE A 35 11.32 -32.99 44.42
C ILE A 35 10.69 -31.74 43.80
N THR A 36 11.36 -30.61 44.03
CA THR A 36 11.19 -29.32 43.39
C THR A 36 11.49 -29.35 41.89
N SER A 37 10.62 -28.78 41.06
CA SER A 37 10.98 -27.66 40.15
C SER A 37 9.86 -27.41 39.11
N GLY A 38 9.27 -26.22 39.20
CA GLY A 38 8.34 -25.72 38.21
C GLY A 38 9.05 -25.31 36.92
N THR A 39 8.48 -25.67 35.77
CA THR A 39 8.89 -25.14 34.48
C THR A 39 7.75 -24.29 33.91
N SER A 40 7.78 -22.99 34.19
CA SER A 40 6.97 -22.01 33.46
C SER A 40 7.60 -21.78 32.09
N VAL A 41 6.92 -22.17 31.02
CA VAL A 41 7.35 -21.84 29.65
C VAL A 41 7.09 -20.36 29.40
N ARG A 42 8.14 -19.54 29.42
CA ARG A 42 8.09 -18.14 28.97
C ARG A 42 7.94 -18.10 27.46
N VAL A 43 6.79 -17.63 26.97
CA VAL A 43 6.62 -17.19 25.58
C VAL A 43 7.50 -15.96 25.36
N LYS A 44 8.57 -16.11 24.57
CA LYS A 44 9.41 -14.98 24.16
C LYS A 44 8.62 -14.12 23.16
N SER A 45 8.51 -12.82 23.42
CA SER A 45 7.84 -11.87 22.53
C SER A 45 8.57 -11.75 21.17
N ALA A 46 7.80 -11.56 20.10
CA ALA A 46 8.27 -11.48 18.70
C ALA A 46 9.40 -10.46 18.46
N ARG A 47 9.52 -9.46 19.34
CA ARG A 47 10.60 -8.47 19.36
C ARG A 47 12.00 -9.10 19.48
N TRP A 48 12.15 -10.19 20.23
CA TRP A 48 13.44 -10.88 20.40
C TRP A 48 13.84 -11.73 19.18
N ILE A 49 12.86 -12.26 18.43
CA ILE A 49 13.11 -13.02 17.20
C ILE A 49 13.63 -12.08 16.11
N LEU A 50 13.03 -10.88 15.97
CA LEU A 50 13.45 -9.84 15.04
C LEU A 50 14.84 -9.24 15.38
N LEU A 51 15.15 -9.03 16.66
CA LEU A 51 16.49 -8.60 17.10
C LEU A 51 17.55 -9.68 16.87
N GLY A 52 17.22 -10.96 17.09
CA GLY A 52 18.11 -12.09 16.80
C GLY A 52 18.34 -12.36 15.31
N MET A 53 17.44 -11.91 14.43
CA MET A 53 17.64 -11.95 12.97
C MET A 53 18.54 -10.81 12.48
N LYS A 54 18.44 -9.60 13.07
CA LYS A 54 19.33 -8.47 12.76
C LYS A 54 20.80 -8.74 13.09
N GLY A 55 21.09 -9.45 14.19
CA GLY A 55 22.46 -9.83 14.57
C GLY A 55 23.08 -10.87 13.63
N ARG A 56 22.33 -11.93 13.30
CA ARG A 56 22.81 -13.03 12.43
C ARG A 56 22.96 -12.63 10.96
N MET A 57 22.22 -11.62 10.51
CA MET A 57 22.33 -11.11 9.14
C MET A 57 23.59 -10.23 8.93
N LYS A 58 24.04 -9.50 9.96
CA LYS A 58 25.32 -8.76 9.91
C LYS A 58 26.53 -9.69 9.81
N GLU A 59 26.51 -10.80 10.55
CA GLU A 59 27.56 -11.82 10.52
C GLU A 59 27.63 -12.54 9.16
N ALA A 60 26.47 -12.90 8.58
CA ALA A 60 26.40 -13.53 7.26
C ALA A 60 26.89 -12.61 6.11
N ILE A 61 26.60 -11.30 6.20
CA ILE A 61 27.07 -10.29 5.23
C ILE A 61 28.59 -10.06 5.38
N TRP A 62 29.12 -10.08 6.60
CA TRP A 62 30.57 -9.96 6.87
C TRP A 62 31.38 -11.18 6.38
N GLU A 63 30.85 -12.39 6.56
CA GLU A 63 31.44 -13.64 6.05
C GLU A 63 31.42 -13.70 4.51
N ALA A 64 30.30 -13.31 3.88
CA ALA A 64 30.19 -13.26 2.42
C ALA A 64 31.14 -12.24 1.77
N SER A 65 31.55 -11.20 2.51
CA SER A 65 32.49 -10.17 2.05
C SER A 65 33.95 -10.63 2.01
N ARG A 66 34.28 -11.80 2.59
CA ARG A 66 35.66 -12.32 2.69
C ARG A 66 36.03 -13.39 1.65
N ALA A 67 35.05 -13.88 0.89
CA ALA A 67 35.28 -14.87 -0.16
C ALA A 67 35.76 -14.21 -1.46
N ARG A 68 37.09 -14.19 -1.67
CA ARG A 68 37.70 -13.88 -2.98
C ARG A 68 37.20 -14.87 -4.03
N MET A 69 36.27 -14.46 -4.89
CA MET A 69 35.98 -15.16 -6.14
C MET A 69 36.71 -14.48 -7.30
N ARG A 70 37.53 -15.28 -7.98
CA ARG A 70 38.18 -14.93 -9.24
C ARG A 70 37.10 -14.67 -10.29
N VAL A 71 37.17 -13.51 -10.93
CA VAL A 71 36.32 -13.14 -12.06
C VAL A 71 36.74 -13.96 -13.28
N LEU A 72 35.86 -14.83 -13.75
CA LEU A 72 35.93 -15.43 -15.09
C LEU A 72 34.97 -14.67 -16.01
N PRO A 73 35.37 -14.28 -17.23
CA PRO A 73 34.48 -13.60 -18.16
C PRO A 73 33.46 -14.61 -18.72
N LEU A 74 32.17 -14.27 -18.64
CA LEU A 74 31.09 -15.01 -19.30
C LEU A 74 30.87 -14.47 -20.73
N PRO A 75 30.49 -15.34 -21.68
CA PRO A 75 30.33 -14.96 -23.08
C PRO A 75 29.06 -14.12 -23.30
N SER A 76 29.15 -13.20 -24.23
CA SER A 76 28.07 -12.34 -24.72
C SER A 76 26.94 -13.17 -25.36
N ALA A 77 25.72 -13.01 -24.86
CA ALA A 77 24.50 -13.48 -25.51
C ALA A 77 23.84 -12.29 -26.28
N PRO A 78 23.20 -12.56 -27.43
CA PRO A 78 22.82 -11.54 -28.40
C PRO A 78 21.52 -10.81 -28.02
N GLY A 79 21.40 -9.60 -28.55
CA GLY A 79 20.42 -8.60 -28.14
C GLY A 79 18.95 -9.02 -28.23
N SER A 80 18.20 -8.62 -27.21
CA SER A 80 16.76 -8.40 -27.29
C SER A 80 16.53 -6.89 -27.24
N GLY A 81 16.10 -6.31 -28.36
CA GLY A 81 15.67 -4.93 -28.42
C GLY A 81 14.58 -4.67 -27.39
N ILE A 82 14.77 -3.63 -26.59
CA ILE A 82 13.74 -3.11 -25.69
C ILE A 82 12.71 -2.43 -26.58
N ALA A 83 11.64 -3.14 -26.92
CA ALA A 83 10.48 -2.52 -27.52
C ALA A 83 9.77 -1.71 -26.42
N SER A 84 9.98 -0.40 -26.43
CA SER A 84 9.14 0.55 -25.71
C SER A 84 7.72 0.44 -26.28
N HIS A 85 6.83 -0.25 -25.57
CA HIS A 85 5.40 -0.18 -25.84
C HIS A 85 4.94 1.24 -25.51
N VAL A 86 4.92 2.11 -26.53
CA VAL A 86 4.18 3.36 -26.50
C VAL A 86 2.71 2.95 -26.66
N GLN A 87 1.96 2.98 -25.57
CA GLN A 87 0.53 2.74 -25.60
C GLN A 87 -0.14 4.05 -26.03
N GLU A 88 -0.47 4.13 -27.31
CA GLU A 88 -1.15 5.28 -27.93
C GLU A 88 -2.60 5.31 -27.43
N SER A 89 -2.85 6.03 -26.33
CA SER A 89 -4.19 6.29 -25.83
C SER A 89 -4.64 7.68 -26.27
N GLN A 90 -5.88 7.80 -26.77
CA GLN A 90 -6.55 9.05 -27.08
C GLN A 90 -6.30 10.10 -25.96
N PRO A 91 -6.01 11.38 -26.28
CA PRO A 91 -5.75 12.39 -25.26
C PRO A 91 -6.99 12.54 -24.38
N SER A 92 -6.88 12.09 -23.14
CA SER A 92 -7.87 12.24 -22.09
C SER A 92 -7.95 13.72 -21.70
N LYS A 93 -9.11 14.37 -21.90
CA LYS A 93 -9.30 15.81 -21.65
C LYS A 93 -9.05 16.21 -20.19
N THR A 94 -9.30 15.28 -19.26
CA THR A 94 -9.00 15.42 -17.83
C THR A 94 -8.44 14.12 -17.28
N VAL A 95 -7.30 14.22 -16.60
CA VAL A 95 -6.68 13.14 -15.84
C VAL A 95 -6.60 13.53 -14.38
N LEU A 96 -7.04 12.64 -13.50
CA LEU A 96 -6.88 12.79 -12.06
C LEU A 96 -5.89 11.75 -11.56
N VAL A 97 -4.91 12.17 -10.75
CA VAL A 97 -3.90 11.27 -10.19
C VAL A 97 -3.87 11.36 -8.68
N VAL A 98 -3.88 10.21 -8.00
CA VAL A 98 -3.73 10.09 -6.55
C VAL A 98 -2.74 8.96 -6.25
N SER A 99 -2.00 9.05 -5.14
CA SER A 99 -1.08 8.01 -4.68
C SER A 99 -1.16 7.88 -3.16
N ASP A 100 -0.51 6.84 -2.64
CA ASP A 100 -0.20 6.71 -1.21
C ASP A 100 -1.47 6.84 -0.34
N VAL A 101 -2.51 6.10 -0.72
CA VAL A 101 -3.79 6.07 -0.01
C VAL A 101 -3.73 5.16 1.21
N HIS A 102 -3.04 4.02 1.08
CA HIS A 102 -2.87 3.03 2.14
C HIS A 102 -4.17 2.55 2.80
N LEU A 103 -5.16 2.18 2.00
CA LEU A 103 -6.40 1.58 2.49
C LEU A 103 -6.11 0.40 3.43
N GLY A 104 -6.94 0.26 4.47
CA GLY A 104 -6.80 -0.76 5.51
C GLY A 104 -6.00 -0.35 6.74
N THR A 105 -5.26 0.76 6.68
CA THR A 105 -4.56 1.34 7.84
C THR A 105 -4.78 2.83 8.04
N ILE A 106 -5.50 3.52 7.15
CA ILE A 106 -5.88 4.92 7.36
C ILE A 106 -7.09 5.05 8.29
N ALA A 107 -7.28 6.25 8.84
CA ALA A 107 -8.47 6.55 9.64
C ALA A 107 -9.74 6.42 8.80
N ARG A 108 -10.85 6.02 9.42
CA ARG A 108 -12.11 5.76 8.71
C ARG A 108 -12.63 6.98 7.96
N GLU A 109 -12.43 8.16 8.53
CA GLU A 109 -12.76 9.44 7.91
C GLU A 109 -11.97 9.66 6.61
N GLN A 110 -10.75 9.11 6.50
CA GLN A 110 -9.95 9.17 5.28
C GLN A 110 -10.41 8.16 4.23
N GLU A 111 -10.83 6.95 4.64
CA GLU A 111 -11.43 5.96 3.74
C GLU A 111 -12.76 6.47 3.16
N ASP A 112 -13.62 7.05 4.01
CA ASP A 112 -14.89 7.65 3.59
C ASP A 112 -14.65 8.83 2.63
N ALA A 113 -13.69 9.70 2.94
CA ALA A 113 -13.27 10.79 2.05
C ALA A 113 -12.78 10.26 0.69
N PHE A 114 -11.93 9.22 0.69
CA PHE A 114 -11.43 8.62 -0.56
C PHE A 114 -12.55 8.02 -1.39
N THR A 115 -13.53 7.40 -0.73
CA THR A 115 -14.71 6.83 -1.38
C THR A 115 -15.50 7.92 -2.10
N VAL A 116 -15.75 9.05 -1.44
CA VAL A 116 -16.45 10.20 -2.07
C VAL A 116 -15.62 10.78 -3.21
N TRP A 117 -14.32 10.96 -3.02
CA TRP A 117 -13.42 11.47 -4.05
C TRP A 117 -13.40 10.55 -5.28
N LEU A 118 -13.40 9.22 -5.12
CA LEU A 118 -13.44 8.28 -6.24
C LEU A 118 -14.72 8.42 -7.07
N ASP A 119 -15.87 8.61 -6.43
CA ASP A 119 -17.13 8.82 -7.15
C ASP A 119 -17.09 10.17 -7.91
N GLN A 120 -16.60 11.24 -7.29
CA GLN A 120 -16.41 12.54 -7.97
C GLN A 120 -15.40 12.45 -9.12
N ALA A 121 -14.31 11.72 -8.92
CA ALA A 121 -13.28 11.54 -9.93
C ALA A 121 -13.81 10.78 -11.15
N ALA A 122 -14.70 9.81 -10.92
CA ALA A 122 -15.36 9.07 -12.00
C ALA A 122 -16.32 9.94 -12.83
N GLU A 123 -16.90 10.98 -12.23
CA GLU A 123 -17.75 11.93 -12.95
C GLU A 123 -16.92 12.99 -13.70
N ALA A 124 -15.81 13.45 -13.11
CA ALA A 124 -15.01 14.56 -13.63
C ALA A 124 -13.91 14.15 -14.62
N ALA A 125 -13.38 12.93 -14.51
CA ALA A 125 -12.19 12.51 -15.25
C ALA A 125 -12.49 11.47 -16.33
N SER A 126 -11.84 11.65 -17.49
CA SER A 126 -11.77 10.60 -18.50
C SER A 126 -10.76 9.49 -18.17
N TRP A 127 -9.82 9.80 -17.27
CA TRP A 127 -8.79 8.87 -16.82
C TRP A 127 -8.43 9.12 -15.36
N ILE A 128 -8.53 8.08 -14.53
CA ILE A 128 -8.08 8.08 -13.14
C ILE A 128 -6.79 7.26 -13.05
N VAL A 129 -5.75 7.84 -12.46
CA VAL A 129 -4.48 7.16 -12.20
C VAL A 129 -4.26 7.04 -10.70
N LEU A 130 -4.11 5.80 -10.28
CA LEU A 130 -3.78 5.40 -8.93
C LEU A 130 -2.28 5.06 -8.90
N ASN A 131 -1.44 6.04 -8.54
CA ASN A 131 0.02 5.99 -8.68
C ASN A 131 0.74 5.32 -7.48
N GLY A 132 0.30 4.11 -7.15
CA GLY A 132 0.94 3.24 -6.16
C GLY A 132 0.56 3.50 -4.72
N ASP A 133 0.78 2.47 -3.90
CA ASP A 133 0.48 2.44 -2.46
C ASP A 133 -1.00 2.78 -2.14
N ILE A 134 -1.91 2.27 -2.98
CA ILE A 134 -3.37 2.42 -2.78
C ILE A 134 -3.86 1.51 -1.67
N PHE A 135 -3.36 0.27 -1.68
CA PHE A 135 -3.60 -0.69 -0.61
C PHE A 135 -2.38 -0.71 0.29
N ASP A 136 -2.60 -0.67 1.61
CA ASP A 136 -1.50 -0.78 2.56
C ASP A 136 -0.83 -2.15 2.52
N PHE A 137 -1.54 -3.18 2.08
CA PHE A 137 -0.94 -4.47 1.79
C PHE A 137 -1.72 -5.25 0.74
N TRP A 138 -1.19 -5.36 -0.48
CA TRP A 138 -1.81 -6.18 -1.52
C TRP A 138 -1.06 -7.49 -1.73
N PHE A 139 -1.80 -8.61 -1.73
CA PHE A 139 -1.33 -9.87 -2.26
C PHE A 139 -2.48 -10.63 -2.93
N GLU A 140 -2.25 -11.12 -4.14
CA GLU A 140 -3.15 -12.07 -4.80
C GLU A 140 -2.76 -13.51 -4.47
N TYR A 141 -3.47 -14.10 -3.51
CA TYR A 141 -3.35 -15.52 -3.18
C TYR A 141 -4.07 -16.37 -4.23
N ARG A 142 -3.72 -17.66 -4.29
CA ARG A 142 -4.40 -18.63 -5.17
C ARG A 142 -5.92 -18.69 -4.94
N TRP A 143 -6.38 -18.36 -3.73
CA TRP A 143 -7.77 -18.53 -3.30
C TRP A 143 -8.48 -17.20 -2.98
N GLY A 144 -7.90 -16.06 -3.40
CA GLY A 144 -8.46 -14.73 -3.17
C GLY A 144 -7.39 -13.65 -2.96
N THR A 145 -7.80 -12.44 -2.59
CA THR A 145 -6.91 -11.28 -2.39
C THR A 145 -6.74 -10.95 -0.90
N SER A 146 -5.94 -9.94 -0.55
CA SER A 146 -5.87 -9.37 0.82
C SER A 146 -7.27 -9.03 1.39
N ARG A 147 -7.44 -9.04 2.71
CA ARG A 147 -8.70 -8.64 3.38
C ARG A 147 -8.87 -7.12 3.40
N GLY A 148 -10.12 -6.66 3.44
CA GLY A 148 -10.45 -5.27 3.81
C GLY A 148 -10.68 -4.31 2.66
N TYR A 149 -10.56 -4.77 1.41
CA TYR A 149 -10.62 -3.90 0.22
C TYR A 149 -11.87 -4.12 -0.64
N ASP A 150 -12.78 -5.00 -0.21
CA ASP A 150 -13.91 -5.46 -1.03
C ASP A 150 -14.81 -4.29 -1.50
N ALA A 151 -15.05 -3.30 -0.64
CA ALA A 151 -15.85 -2.12 -0.97
C ALA A 151 -15.18 -1.25 -2.04
N THR A 152 -13.90 -0.90 -1.85
CA THR A 152 -13.14 -0.11 -2.83
C THR A 152 -12.98 -0.85 -4.15
N LEU A 153 -12.71 -2.16 -4.13
CA LEU A 153 -12.60 -2.98 -5.34
C LEU A 153 -13.92 -3.01 -6.11
N ALA A 154 -15.06 -3.12 -5.41
CA ALA A 154 -16.37 -3.04 -6.02
C ALA A 154 -16.66 -1.64 -6.61
N GLN A 155 -16.27 -0.57 -5.93
CA GLN A 155 -16.37 0.80 -6.44
C GLN A 155 -15.52 0.98 -7.71
N LEU A 156 -14.24 0.59 -7.68
CA LEU A 156 -13.35 0.66 -8.84
C LEU A 156 -13.91 -0.13 -10.03
N ARG A 157 -14.47 -1.32 -9.77
CA ARG A 157 -15.13 -2.13 -10.80
C ARG A 157 -16.31 -1.38 -11.43
N ARG A 158 -17.17 -0.75 -10.62
CA ARG A 158 -18.29 0.06 -11.13
C ARG A 158 -17.81 1.22 -12.02
N ILE A 159 -16.72 1.88 -11.63
CA ILE A 159 -16.14 3.00 -12.37
C ILE A 159 -15.62 2.52 -13.74
N VAL A 160 -14.91 1.40 -13.77
CA VAL A 160 -14.43 0.79 -15.02
C VAL A 160 -15.60 0.32 -15.90
N ASP A 161 -16.62 -0.34 -15.31
CA ASP A 161 -17.81 -0.79 -16.05
C ASP A 161 -18.62 0.39 -16.63
N ALA A 162 -18.52 1.58 -16.02
CA ALA A 162 -19.10 2.83 -16.53
C ALA A 162 -18.28 3.45 -17.69
N GLY A 163 -17.14 2.85 -18.06
CA GLY A 163 -16.30 3.26 -19.18
C GLY A 163 -15.18 4.25 -18.83
N VAL A 164 -14.98 4.58 -17.55
CA VAL A 164 -13.87 5.43 -17.11
C VAL A 164 -12.60 4.59 -17.09
N ARG A 165 -11.54 5.07 -17.75
CA ARG A 165 -10.23 4.40 -17.70
C ARG A 165 -9.66 4.56 -16.29
N VAL A 166 -9.27 3.45 -15.66
CA VAL A 166 -8.57 3.46 -14.37
C VAL A 166 -7.27 2.67 -14.47
N THR A 167 -6.16 3.35 -14.21
CA THR A 167 -4.82 2.75 -14.20
C THR A 167 -4.30 2.70 -12.78
N LEU A 168 -3.86 1.53 -12.32
CA LEU A 168 -3.15 1.38 -11.05
C LEU A 168 -1.69 1.05 -11.34
N MET A 169 -0.79 1.99 -11.07
CA MET A 169 0.63 1.70 -11.02
C MET A 169 0.96 1.14 -9.64
N SER A 170 1.72 0.06 -9.56
CA SER A 170 2.11 -0.50 -8.27
C SER A 170 3.16 0.37 -7.58
N GLY A 171 3.00 0.55 -6.28
CA GLY A 171 4.02 1.04 -5.36
C GLY A 171 4.75 -0.09 -4.64
N ASN A 172 5.26 0.17 -3.44
CA ASN A 172 5.93 -0.85 -2.62
C ASN A 172 5.00 -1.67 -1.73
N HIS A 173 3.78 -1.20 -1.45
CA HIS A 173 2.77 -1.93 -0.65
C HIS A 173 1.86 -2.82 -1.50
N ASP A 174 1.67 -2.49 -2.78
CA ASP A 174 0.67 -3.12 -3.65
C ASP A 174 1.23 -3.78 -4.93
N TRP A 175 2.52 -4.12 -4.93
CA TRP A 175 3.20 -4.74 -6.07
C TRP A 175 2.86 -6.22 -6.30
N TRP A 176 2.46 -6.96 -5.27
CA TRP A 176 2.28 -8.42 -5.36
C TRP A 176 0.93 -8.82 -5.99
N GLY A 177 0.89 -8.88 -7.32
CA GLY A 177 -0.26 -9.45 -8.03
C GLY A 177 -0.48 -8.83 -9.39
N GLY A 178 -1.75 -8.56 -9.68
CA GLY A 178 -2.23 -7.88 -10.88
C GLY A 178 -3.14 -8.72 -11.76
N ARG A 179 -3.39 -10.00 -11.46
CA ARG A 179 -4.32 -10.81 -12.27
C ARG A 179 -5.75 -10.43 -11.89
N TYR A 180 -6.08 -10.46 -10.61
CA TYR A 180 -7.40 -10.08 -10.11
C TYR A 180 -7.73 -8.62 -10.44
N LEU A 181 -6.76 -7.70 -10.25
CA LEU A 181 -6.98 -6.29 -10.60
C LEU A 181 -7.29 -6.09 -12.09
N ARG A 182 -6.65 -6.86 -12.99
CA ARG A 182 -6.89 -6.75 -14.44
C ARG A 182 -8.14 -7.49 -14.91
N GLU A 183 -8.29 -8.75 -14.50
CA GLU A 183 -9.33 -9.65 -15.02
C GLU A 183 -10.67 -9.47 -14.31
N ASP A 184 -10.65 -9.34 -12.99
CA ASP A 184 -11.87 -9.31 -12.17
C ASP A 184 -12.34 -7.88 -11.89
N VAL A 185 -11.42 -6.92 -11.71
CA VAL A 185 -11.77 -5.50 -11.49
C VAL A 185 -11.77 -4.69 -12.79
N GLY A 186 -10.94 -5.05 -13.77
CA GLY A 186 -10.85 -4.36 -15.06
C GLY A 186 -9.85 -3.19 -15.09
N LEU A 187 -8.98 -3.06 -14.10
CA LEU A 187 -7.96 -2.01 -14.04
C LEU A 187 -6.82 -2.26 -15.02
N GLU A 188 -6.24 -1.19 -15.55
CA GLU A 188 -4.91 -1.25 -16.15
C GLU A 188 -3.86 -1.29 -15.03
N PHE A 189 -3.32 -2.47 -14.72
CA PHE A 189 -2.30 -2.63 -13.68
C PHE A 189 -0.87 -2.61 -14.25
N LEU A 190 -0.08 -1.62 -13.83
CA LEU A 190 1.30 -1.38 -14.28
C LEU A 190 2.29 -1.66 -13.15
N GLN A 191 3.33 -2.45 -13.41
CA GLN A 191 4.33 -2.81 -12.39
C GLN A 191 5.65 -2.03 -12.51
N ASP A 192 5.85 -1.40 -13.66
CA ASP A 192 7.05 -0.69 -14.03
C ASP A 192 6.68 0.73 -14.48
N PRO A 193 7.58 1.72 -14.32
CA PRO A 193 7.37 3.07 -14.82
C PRO A 193 7.03 3.11 -16.30
N ILE A 194 6.19 4.05 -16.69
CA ILE A 194 5.81 4.25 -18.09
C ILE A 194 6.06 5.69 -18.54
N THR A 195 6.16 5.89 -19.85
CA THR A 195 6.04 7.21 -20.47
C THR A 195 4.81 7.19 -21.35
N THR A 196 3.89 8.12 -21.11
CA THR A 196 2.58 8.20 -21.78
C THR A 196 2.16 9.65 -21.90
N GLU A 197 1.26 9.95 -22.83
CA GLU A 197 0.64 11.26 -22.92
C GLU A 197 -0.49 11.36 -21.89
N MET A 198 -0.52 12.44 -21.11
CA MET A 198 -1.58 12.75 -20.14
C MET A 198 -1.99 14.20 -20.35
N ALA A 199 -3.23 14.42 -20.81
CA ALA A 199 -3.77 15.75 -21.09
C ALA A 199 -2.85 16.62 -21.99
N GLY A 200 -2.27 16.02 -23.04
CA GLY A 200 -1.35 16.68 -23.97
C GLY A 200 0.12 16.79 -23.49
N LEU A 201 0.43 16.34 -22.27
CA LEU A 201 1.79 16.37 -21.72
C LEU A 201 2.44 14.99 -21.83
N ARG A 202 3.66 14.94 -22.40
CA ARG A 202 4.45 13.71 -22.42
C ARG A 202 4.99 13.44 -21.02
N THR A 203 4.34 12.52 -20.33
CA THR A 203 4.48 12.29 -18.88
C THR A 203 5.24 11.01 -18.61
N PHE A 204 6.27 11.10 -17.78
CA PHE A 204 6.86 9.93 -17.12
C PHE A 204 6.16 9.70 -15.79
N LEU A 205 5.47 8.57 -15.69
CA LEU A 205 4.72 8.14 -14.52
C LEU A 205 5.51 7.03 -13.81
N ALA A 206 5.80 7.25 -12.52
CA ALA A 206 6.36 6.24 -11.64
C ALA A 206 5.81 6.44 -10.23
N HIS A 207 5.72 5.38 -9.42
CA HIS A 207 5.39 5.57 -7.99
C HIS A 207 6.50 6.33 -7.25
N GLY A 208 7.78 6.04 -7.52
CA GLY A 208 8.93 6.75 -6.93
C GLY A 208 9.81 5.89 -6.01
N ASP A 209 9.31 4.73 -5.59
CA ASP A 209 10.08 3.82 -4.75
C ASP A 209 11.37 3.34 -5.45
N GLY A 210 12.49 3.41 -4.74
CA GLY A 210 13.80 2.98 -5.23
C GLY A 210 14.44 3.88 -6.29
N LEU A 211 13.83 5.04 -6.60
CA LEU A 211 14.45 6.10 -7.40
C LEU A 211 15.37 6.97 -6.54
N GLY A 212 16.27 7.71 -7.20
CA GLY A 212 17.28 8.54 -6.53
C GLY A 212 18.44 7.80 -5.89
N ARG A 213 19.15 8.49 -4.98
CA ARG A 213 20.25 7.91 -4.19
C ARG A 213 19.67 7.08 -3.04
N GLY A 214 18.86 6.08 -3.38
CA GLY A 214 18.22 5.22 -2.42
C GLY A 214 19.22 4.41 -1.59
N ASP A 215 18.81 4.01 -0.40
CA ASP A 215 19.58 3.11 0.44
C ASP A 215 19.82 1.79 -0.32
N LEU A 216 21.09 1.41 -0.47
CA LEU A 216 21.49 0.14 -1.09
C LEU A 216 20.77 -1.04 -0.40
N SER A 217 20.52 -0.93 0.89
CA SER A 217 19.79 -1.93 1.68
C SER A 217 18.33 -2.07 1.20
N TYR A 218 17.65 -0.96 0.92
CA TYR A 218 16.28 -0.96 0.41
C TYR A 218 16.21 -1.55 -1.00
N ARG A 219 17.14 -1.19 -1.88
CA ARG A 219 17.20 -1.75 -3.25
C ARG A 219 17.44 -3.27 -3.23
N ALA A 220 18.33 -3.74 -2.36
CA ALA A 220 18.57 -5.16 -2.17
C ALA A 220 17.35 -5.89 -1.60
N LEU A 221 16.70 -5.30 -0.58
CA LEU A 221 15.47 -5.85 0.00
C LEU A 221 14.35 -5.93 -1.04
N ARG A 222 14.16 -4.87 -1.84
CA ARG A 222 13.20 -4.86 -2.94
C ARG A 222 13.47 -5.98 -3.93
N LEU A 223 14.73 -6.23 -4.31
CA LEU A 223 15.08 -7.33 -5.21
C LEU A 223 14.70 -8.69 -4.62
N ILE A 224 14.92 -8.89 -3.31
CA ILE A 224 14.54 -10.12 -2.60
C ILE A 224 13.02 -10.27 -2.51
N LEU A 225 12.30 -9.23 -2.06
CA LEU A 225 10.84 -9.25 -1.90
C LEU A 225 10.10 -9.40 -3.23
N ARG A 226 10.66 -8.82 -4.30
CA ARG A 226 10.12 -8.94 -5.66
C ARG A 226 10.55 -10.24 -6.36
N GLY A 227 11.44 -11.03 -5.74
CA GLY A 227 11.88 -12.32 -6.28
C GLY A 227 10.75 -13.34 -6.43
N ARG A 228 10.81 -14.16 -7.48
CA ARG A 228 9.83 -15.22 -7.76
C ARG A 228 9.71 -16.22 -6.60
N LEU A 229 10.84 -16.59 -5.99
CA LEU A 229 10.88 -17.52 -4.86
C LEU A 229 10.18 -16.94 -3.63
N THR A 230 10.43 -15.68 -3.31
CA THR A 230 9.78 -15.00 -2.17
C THR A 230 8.27 -14.92 -2.38
N ARG A 231 7.83 -14.51 -3.58
CA ARG A 231 6.41 -14.45 -3.92
C ARG A 231 5.74 -15.82 -3.87
N PHE A 232 6.41 -16.85 -4.38
CA PHE A 232 5.92 -18.22 -4.31
C PHE A 232 5.79 -18.71 -2.86
N ALA A 233 6.83 -18.55 -2.05
CA ALA A 233 6.82 -18.94 -0.65
C ALA A 233 5.75 -18.19 0.15
N PHE A 234 5.59 -16.89 -0.10
CA PHE A 234 4.54 -16.09 0.53
C PHE A 234 3.15 -16.54 0.10
N GLY A 235 2.96 -16.91 -1.17
CA GLY A 235 1.69 -17.43 -1.69
C GLY A 235 1.26 -18.79 -1.12
N LEU A 236 2.17 -19.54 -0.49
CA LEU A 236 1.85 -20.76 0.25
C LEU A 236 1.31 -20.47 1.65
N LEU A 237 1.53 -19.27 2.19
CA LEU A 237 1.01 -18.90 3.50
C LEU A 237 -0.53 -18.81 3.43
N PRO A 238 -1.25 -19.30 4.45
CA PRO A 238 -2.68 -19.04 4.51
C PRO A 238 -2.91 -17.52 4.61
N ARG A 239 -3.82 -16.98 3.80
CA ARG A 239 -4.16 -15.55 3.69
C ARG A 239 -4.07 -14.76 5.01
N ARG A 240 -4.73 -15.26 6.06
CA ARG A 240 -4.74 -14.62 7.40
C ARG A 240 -3.35 -14.36 8.02
N TRP A 241 -2.35 -15.15 7.64
CA TRP A 241 -0.97 -14.98 8.11
C TRP A 241 -0.23 -13.96 7.25
N GLY A 242 -0.41 -13.99 5.94
CA GLY A 242 0.17 -12.99 5.05
C GLY A 242 -0.36 -11.60 5.38
N ASP A 243 -1.66 -11.44 5.58
CA ASP A 243 -2.28 -10.16 5.97
C ASP A 243 -1.74 -9.65 7.31
N ARG A 244 -1.49 -10.55 8.29
CA ARG A 244 -0.87 -10.18 9.58
C ARG A 244 0.59 -9.76 9.43
N ILE A 245 1.34 -10.38 8.52
CA ILE A 245 2.71 -9.98 8.23
C ILE A 245 2.72 -8.60 7.56
N GLY A 246 1.83 -8.37 6.59
CA GLY A 246 1.66 -7.07 5.95
C GLY A 246 1.38 -5.97 6.96
N ALA A 247 0.34 -6.17 7.78
CA ALA A 247 -0.04 -5.21 8.85
C ALA A 247 1.09 -4.97 9.87
N GLY A 248 1.91 -5.98 10.18
CA GLY A 248 3.02 -5.84 11.12
C GLY A 248 4.28 -5.16 10.56
N VAL A 249 4.39 -5.02 9.24
CA VAL A 249 5.51 -4.35 8.57
C VAL A 249 5.15 -2.93 8.15
N SER A 250 3.85 -2.67 7.94
CA SER A 250 3.35 -1.34 7.66
C SER A 250 3.65 -0.36 8.80
N GLN A 251 4.01 0.86 8.42
CA GLN A 251 4.26 2.00 9.32
C GLN A 251 3.39 3.20 8.96
N THR A 252 2.31 2.97 8.20
CA THR A 252 1.42 4.03 7.68
C THR A 252 0.75 4.81 8.81
N GLU A 253 0.49 4.20 9.96
CA GLU A 253 -0.03 4.89 11.15
C GLU A 253 0.86 6.05 11.63
N HIS A 254 2.16 6.01 11.36
CA HIS A 254 3.08 7.10 11.68
C HIS A 254 3.02 8.25 10.68
N ARG A 255 2.26 8.11 9.59
CA ARG A 255 2.10 9.09 8.51
C ARG A 255 0.81 9.90 8.63
N TRP A 256 0.08 9.79 9.74
CA TRP A 256 -1.13 10.57 10.03
C TRP A 256 -0.84 12.01 10.49
N THR A 257 0.42 12.42 10.45
CA THR A 257 0.90 13.73 10.88
C THR A 257 1.69 14.39 9.75
N ALA A 258 1.90 15.71 9.87
CA ALA A 258 2.73 16.45 8.94
C ALA A 258 4.10 15.78 8.70
N PRO A 259 4.64 15.83 7.46
CA PRO A 259 5.94 15.25 7.13
C PRO A 259 7.05 15.75 8.05
N GLY A 260 7.84 14.82 8.59
CA GLY A 260 8.98 15.11 9.42
C GLY A 260 10.25 15.41 8.60
N PRO A 261 11.38 15.69 9.27
CA PRO A 261 12.65 15.96 8.61
C PRO A 261 13.14 14.82 7.71
N THR A 262 12.78 13.57 8.01
CA THR A 262 13.20 12.40 7.23
C THR A 262 12.44 12.32 5.91
N GLU A 263 11.13 12.55 5.95
CA GLU A 263 10.24 12.59 4.78
C GLU A 263 10.62 13.73 3.85
N LEU A 264 10.88 14.93 4.40
CA LEU A 264 11.35 16.08 3.65
C LEU A 264 12.69 15.79 2.95
N ALA A 265 13.67 15.22 3.67
CA ALA A 265 14.96 14.84 3.08
C ALA A 265 14.81 13.79 1.96
N ARG A 266 13.87 12.85 2.08
CA ARG A 266 13.56 11.89 1.01
C ARG A 266 12.91 12.57 -0.20
N SER A 267 12.01 13.53 0.04
CA SER A 267 11.40 14.34 -1.02
C SER A 267 12.45 15.12 -1.80
N ASP A 268 13.42 15.73 -1.11
CA ASP A 268 14.54 16.45 -1.74
C ASP A 268 15.40 15.51 -2.61
N ILE A 269 15.75 14.32 -2.12
CA ILE A 269 16.53 13.33 -2.89
C ILE A 269 15.76 12.88 -4.15
N LEU A 270 14.45 12.67 -4.03
CA LEU A 270 13.63 12.26 -5.16
C LEU A 270 13.47 13.39 -6.18
N LYS A 271 13.33 14.63 -5.70
CA LYS A 271 13.33 15.83 -6.54
C LYS A 271 14.65 16.00 -7.29
N GLU A 272 15.80 15.84 -6.62
CA GLU A 272 17.12 15.87 -7.29
C GLU A 272 17.23 14.82 -8.40
N TRP A 273 16.70 13.62 -8.15
CA TRP A 273 16.64 12.57 -9.17
C TRP A 273 15.74 12.96 -10.34
N ALA A 274 14.56 13.51 -10.06
CA ALA A 274 13.63 13.98 -11.09
C ALA A 274 14.26 15.07 -11.96
N LEU A 275 14.94 16.05 -11.36
CA LEU A 275 15.68 17.08 -12.09
C LEU A 275 16.75 16.47 -13.02
N ASN A 276 17.49 15.47 -12.55
CA ASN A 276 18.48 14.78 -13.37
C ASN A 276 17.82 14.05 -14.55
N GLU A 277 16.75 13.30 -14.29
CA GLU A 277 16.03 12.55 -15.32
C GLU A 277 15.43 13.48 -16.36
N MET A 278 14.84 14.60 -15.93
CA MET A 278 14.31 15.65 -16.79
C MET A 278 15.40 16.22 -17.72
N GLY A 279 16.63 16.37 -17.21
CA GLY A 279 17.79 16.78 -18.01
C GLY A 279 18.24 15.74 -19.04
N ARG A 280 18.06 14.44 -18.76
CA ARG A 280 18.44 13.34 -19.67
C ARG A 280 17.39 13.07 -20.74
N ARG A 281 16.14 13.40 -20.46
CA ARG A 281 14.95 13.09 -21.27
C ARG A 281 14.29 14.40 -21.72
N PRO A 282 14.84 15.12 -22.71
CA PRO A 282 14.30 16.41 -23.16
C PRO A 282 12.92 16.30 -23.82
N ASP A 283 12.48 15.08 -24.10
CA ASP A 283 11.15 14.76 -24.63
C ASP A 283 10.03 14.80 -23.58
N LEU A 284 10.36 14.85 -22.28
CA LEU A 284 9.38 14.85 -21.21
C LEU A 284 8.93 16.26 -20.84
N ASP A 285 7.62 16.44 -20.75
CA ASP A 285 6.99 17.65 -20.24
C ASP A 285 6.68 17.52 -18.74
N LEU A 286 6.38 16.31 -18.26
CA LEU A 286 5.97 16.07 -16.88
C LEU A 286 6.65 14.83 -16.28
N LEU A 287 7.19 14.98 -15.07
CA LEU A 287 7.59 13.88 -14.19
C LEU A 287 6.58 13.81 -13.04
N LEU A 288 5.77 12.75 -13.01
CA LEU A 288 4.74 12.55 -12.00
C LEU A 288 5.10 11.34 -11.12
N LEU A 289 5.38 11.64 -9.85
CA LEU A 289 5.82 10.70 -8.81
C LEU A 289 4.88 10.72 -7.59
N GLY A 290 5.07 9.79 -6.66
CA GLY A 290 4.44 9.74 -5.33
C GLY A 290 5.46 9.31 -4.26
N HIS A 291 5.11 8.35 -3.40
CA HIS A 291 5.98 7.62 -2.46
C HIS A 291 6.53 8.40 -1.25
N THR A 292 6.81 9.70 -1.39
CA THR A 292 7.47 10.47 -0.32
C THR A 292 6.48 11.06 0.68
N HIS A 293 5.17 11.01 0.40
CA HIS A 293 4.11 11.66 1.20
C HIS A 293 4.29 13.17 1.35
N VAL A 294 5.07 13.79 0.47
CA VAL A 294 5.29 15.24 0.47
C VAL A 294 4.74 15.78 -0.85
N PRO A 295 3.58 16.47 -0.83
CA PRO A 295 3.02 17.06 -2.02
C PRO A 295 3.96 18.16 -2.53
N VAL A 296 4.40 18.04 -3.79
CA VAL A 296 5.27 19.02 -4.46
C VAL A 296 4.74 19.23 -5.87
N CYS A 297 4.53 20.48 -6.28
CA CYS A 297 4.27 20.84 -7.67
C CYS A 297 5.20 21.98 -8.02
N GLU A 298 6.17 21.71 -8.89
CA GLU A 298 7.16 22.69 -9.30
C GLU A 298 7.28 22.76 -10.81
N ARG A 299 7.11 23.98 -11.32
CA ARG A 299 7.50 24.31 -12.69
C ARG A 299 9.02 24.40 -12.75
N LEU A 300 9.61 23.58 -13.61
CA LEU A 300 11.03 23.59 -13.92
C LEU A 300 11.31 24.61 -15.04
N HIS A 301 12.51 24.58 -15.61
CA HIS A 301 12.85 25.47 -16.73
C HIS A 301 11.94 25.23 -17.94
N GLY A 302 11.24 26.27 -18.38
CA GLY A 302 10.29 26.23 -19.51
C GLY A 302 8.88 25.79 -19.07
N ASP A 303 8.26 24.96 -19.89
CA ASP A 303 6.90 24.41 -19.66
C ASP A 303 6.96 22.97 -19.12
N ARG A 304 8.00 22.66 -18.35
CA ARG A 304 8.28 21.32 -17.82
C ARG A 304 7.98 21.27 -16.34
N TRP A 305 7.45 20.15 -15.86
CA TRP A 305 6.89 20.04 -14.52
C TRP A 305 7.44 18.83 -13.78
N TYR A 306 7.70 19.01 -12.48
CA TYR A 306 7.89 17.93 -11.53
C TYR A 306 6.76 17.97 -10.51
N ILE A 307 6.05 16.85 -10.38
CA ILE A 307 4.96 16.71 -9.42
C ILE A 307 5.19 15.44 -8.59
N ASN A 308 5.14 15.61 -7.27
CA ASN A 308 4.89 14.54 -6.33
C ASN A 308 3.45 14.67 -5.83
N SER A 309 2.62 13.65 -6.06
CA SER A 309 1.19 13.68 -5.69
C SER A 309 0.94 13.75 -4.18
N GLY A 310 1.97 13.55 -3.34
CA GLY A 310 1.85 13.59 -1.89
C GLY A 310 1.19 12.31 -1.38
N ASP A 311 0.16 12.45 -0.55
CA ASP A 311 -0.56 11.34 0.03
C ASP A 311 -2.02 11.67 0.35
N TRP A 312 -2.83 10.63 0.45
CA TRP A 312 -4.21 10.79 0.91
C TRP A 312 -4.33 10.80 2.44
N VAL A 313 -3.40 10.15 3.13
CA VAL A 313 -3.45 9.84 4.57
C VAL A 313 -3.59 11.10 5.44
N TYR A 314 -2.76 12.11 5.17
CA TYR A 314 -2.71 13.38 5.88
C TYR A 314 -3.16 14.54 5.00
N HIS A 315 -2.65 14.64 3.76
CA HIS A 315 -2.89 15.80 2.90
C HIS A 315 -4.19 15.74 2.10
N ARG A 316 -4.73 14.54 1.84
CA ARG A 316 -5.82 14.32 0.86
C ARG A 316 -5.47 14.91 -0.50
N SER A 317 -4.21 14.83 -0.89
CA SER A 317 -3.73 15.49 -2.09
C SER A 317 -3.94 14.64 -3.34
N TYR A 318 -4.25 15.31 -4.45
CA TYR A 318 -4.38 14.70 -5.77
C TYR A 318 -3.96 15.72 -6.85
N VAL A 319 -3.62 15.20 -8.03
CA VAL A 319 -3.19 15.99 -9.19
C VAL A 319 -4.32 16.09 -10.19
N ILE A 320 -4.50 17.28 -10.75
CA ILE A 320 -5.42 17.55 -11.86
C ILE A 320 -4.59 17.93 -13.07
N LEU A 321 -4.76 17.19 -14.16
CA LEU A 321 -4.22 17.52 -15.48
C LEU A 321 -5.39 17.76 -16.43
N ARG A 322 -5.44 18.95 -17.02
CA ARG A 322 -6.43 19.35 -18.03
C ARG A 322 -5.71 19.83 -19.28
N GLU A 323 -6.21 19.44 -20.43
CA GLU A 323 -5.59 19.80 -21.70
C GLU A 323 -5.58 21.34 -21.87
N GLY A 324 -4.40 21.92 -22.10
CA GLY A 324 -4.22 23.37 -22.26
C GLY A 324 -4.14 24.16 -20.96
N GLU A 325 -4.15 23.51 -19.79
CA GLU A 325 -3.95 24.14 -18.48
C GLU A 325 -2.63 23.68 -17.84
N ASP A 326 -2.05 24.53 -16.99
CA ASP A 326 -0.90 24.14 -16.17
C ASP A 326 -1.31 23.04 -15.16
N PRO A 327 -0.49 22.00 -14.95
CA PRO A 327 -0.75 20.97 -13.93
C PRO A 327 -0.97 21.55 -12.53
N ARG A 328 -1.95 21.00 -11.81
CA ARG A 328 -2.27 21.44 -10.45
C ARG A 328 -2.19 20.30 -9.45
N LEU A 329 -1.66 20.59 -8.27
CA LEU A 329 -1.70 19.72 -7.09
C LEU A 329 -2.64 20.35 -6.08
N VAL A 330 -3.70 19.64 -5.73
CA VAL A 330 -4.83 20.15 -4.95
C VAL A 330 -5.02 19.29 -3.70
N GLN A 331 -5.42 19.90 -2.60
CA GLN A 331 -5.88 19.19 -1.40
C GLN A 331 -7.40 19.07 -1.46
N TRP A 332 -7.93 17.86 -1.30
CA TRP A 332 -9.36 17.63 -1.32
C TRP A 332 -9.99 17.97 0.03
N GLU A 333 -10.95 18.89 0.03
CA GLU A 333 -11.72 19.24 1.22
C GLU A 333 -13.08 18.54 1.25
N ASN A 334 -13.82 18.55 0.12
CA ASN A 334 -15.13 17.90 -0.04
C ASN A 334 -15.56 17.69 -1.51
N GLU A 335 -15.02 18.46 -2.45
CA GLU A 335 -15.39 18.43 -3.88
C GLU A 335 -14.14 18.59 -4.75
N ILE A 336 -14.20 18.10 -5.99
CA ILE A 336 -13.17 18.32 -6.99
C ILE A 336 -13.40 19.68 -7.66
N GLU A 337 -12.33 20.45 -7.81
CA GLU A 337 -12.35 21.80 -8.40
C GLU A 337 -12.66 21.84 -9.91
#